data_AF-A0A1V5UJM0-F1
#
_entry.id   AF-A0A1V5UJM0-F1
#
_cell.length_a   1.000
_cell.length_b   1.000
_cell.length_c   1.000
_cell.angle_alpha   90.00
_cell.angle_beta   90.00
_cell.angle_gamma   90.00
#
_symmetry.space_group_name_H-M   'P 1'
#
loop_
_entity.id
_entity.type
_entity.pdbx_description
1 polymer ?
#
loop_
_entity_poly.entity_id
_entity_poly.type
_entity_poly.pdbx_seq_one_letter_code
_entity_poly.pdbx_strand_id
1 'polypeptide(L)'
;MFKKIFYRPQTGVCADFIPFYDEGEFKLYFLRDYRDFDKHGEGTPWQLTVTKDLISFTDEVEVISRGTKEEQDLYVFTGCVNKIDGKYHIFYTGHNPHLRRQGKPEQAVMHAVSKDGVNFTKIPADTFFAPGDKYEMHDWRDPFIFFDKDKGHYVMLLAARTKEGPAIRKGCTAVCVSKDLKKWKVTGNILEPRAFFTHECPDYFEIGEWKYIIYSEFSDRCITRYKMSKDGVTWLTPKVDNHVTPSLLIL
;
A
#
# COMPACT_ATOMS: atom_id res chain seq x y z
N MET A 1 -20.58 -14.41 27.72
CA MET A 1 -19.21 -14.00 27.37
C MET A 1 -19.27 -13.45 25.95
N PHE A 2 -18.99 -12.17 25.73
CA PHE A 2 -19.05 -11.58 24.38
C PHE A 2 -17.84 -12.05 23.55
N LYS A 3 -18.07 -12.64 22.38
CA LYS A 3 -16.99 -12.96 21.43
C LYS A 3 -16.46 -11.62 20.90
N LYS A 4 -15.17 -11.34 21.05
CA LYS A 4 -14.52 -10.21 20.38
C LYS A 4 -14.53 -10.52 18.88
N ILE A 5 -15.23 -9.70 18.10
CA ILE A 5 -15.36 -9.87 16.65
C ILE A 5 -14.24 -9.12 15.92
N PHE A 6 -13.83 -7.95 16.44
CA PHE A 6 -12.71 -7.21 15.88
C PHE A 6 -11.38 -7.79 16.36
N TYR A 7 -10.52 -8.10 15.40
CA TYR A 7 -9.16 -8.51 15.68
C TYR A 7 -8.43 -7.41 16.47
N ARG A 8 -7.70 -7.83 17.50
CA ARG A 8 -6.79 -6.97 18.25
C ARG A 8 -5.48 -7.71 18.42
N PRO A 9 -4.35 -7.10 18.07
CA PRO A 9 -3.07 -7.75 18.20
C PRO A 9 -2.69 -7.93 19.67
N GLN A 10 -1.79 -8.87 19.93
CA GLN A 10 -1.30 -9.11 21.30
C GLN A 10 -0.47 -7.93 21.82
N THR A 11 0.31 -7.29 20.94
CA THR A 11 1.13 -6.11 21.24
C THR A 11 0.91 -5.00 20.21
N GLY A 12 1.13 -3.75 20.62
CA GLY A 12 0.93 -2.59 19.74
C GLY A 12 -0.50 -2.45 19.23
N VAL A 13 -0.62 -1.86 18.03
CA VAL A 13 -1.87 -1.69 17.28
C VAL A 13 -1.68 -2.20 15.84
N CYS A 14 -2.80 -2.47 15.17
CA CYS A 14 -2.81 -2.66 13.72
C CYS A 14 -3.00 -1.28 13.09
N ALA A 15 -2.04 -0.84 12.28
CA ALA A 15 -2.25 0.24 11.33
C ALA A 15 -2.93 -0.34 10.07
N ASP A 16 -2.42 -0.05 8.89
CA ASP A 16 -3.04 -0.51 7.65
C ASP A 16 -3.06 -2.04 7.53
N PHE A 17 -4.18 -2.56 7.01
CA PHE A 17 -4.33 -3.94 6.60
C PHE A 17 -4.12 -4.07 5.09
N ILE A 18 -3.44 -5.15 4.69
CA ILE A 18 -3.20 -5.55 3.31
C ILE A 18 -3.83 -6.94 3.12
N PRO A 19 -5.13 -7.02 2.81
CA PRO A 19 -5.83 -8.29 2.69
C PRO A 19 -5.43 -9.03 1.42
N PHE A 20 -5.29 -10.35 1.51
CA PHE A 20 -5.05 -11.22 0.38
C PHE A 20 -5.83 -12.52 0.55
N TYR A 21 -6.59 -12.93 -0.46
CA TYR A 21 -7.34 -14.19 -0.42
C TYR A 21 -6.61 -15.27 -1.22
N ASP A 22 -6.36 -16.41 -0.58
CA ASP A 22 -5.67 -17.54 -1.22
C ASP A 22 -6.11 -18.85 -0.60
N GLU A 23 -6.37 -19.85 -1.45
CA GLU A 23 -6.68 -21.23 -1.04
C GLU A 23 -7.79 -21.37 0.03
N GLY A 24 -8.81 -20.52 -0.02
CA GLY A 24 -9.94 -20.57 0.92
C GLY A 24 -9.78 -19.72 2.18
N GLU A 25 -8.67 -19.00 2.32
CA GLU A 25 -8.31 -18.25 3.51
C GLU A 25 -8.08 -16.77 3.19
N PHE A 26 -8.51 -15.89 4.09
CA PHE A 26 -8.10 -14.50 4.12
C PHE A 26 -6.80 -14.38 4.92
N LYS A 27 -5.72 -14.07 4.21
CA LYS A 27 -4.43 -13.67 4.79
C LYS A 27 -4.48 -12.17 5.02
N LEU A 28 -4.57 -11.77 6.27
CA LEU A 28 -4.64 -10.37 6.67
C LEU A 28 -3.25 -9.94 7.14
N TYR A 29 -2.46 -9.45 6.19
CA TYR A 29 -1.21 -8.78 6.51
C TYR A 29 -1.52 -7.41 7.09
N PHE A 30 -0.70 -6.91 8.01
CA PHE A 30 -0.88 -5.57 8.55
C PHE A 30 0.41 -4.98 9.13
N LEU A 31 0.44 -3.66 9.21
CA LEU A 31 1.54 -2.90 9.80
C LEU A 31 1.43 -2.92 11.33
N ARG A 32 2.49 -3.36 12.01
CA ARG A 32 2.59 -3.29 13.48
C ARG A 32 3.15 -1.94 13.91
N ASP A 33 2.30 -1.11 14.48
CA ASP A 33 2.71 0.08 15.24
C ASP A 33 2.76 -0.27 16.73
N TYR A 34 3.96 -0.28 17.32
CA TYR A 34 4.14 -0.66 18.73
C TYR A 34 3.70 0.43 19.71
N ARG A 35 3.73 1.72 19.31
CA ARG A 35 3.46 2.89 20.18
C ARG A 35 4.21 2.93 21.52
N ASP A 36 5.33 2.23 21.60
CA ASP A 36 6.21 2.17 22.77
C ASP A 36 7.65 1.98 22.27
N PHE A 37 8.28 3.11 21.91
CA PHE A 37 9.63 3.15 21.34
C PHE A 37 10.68 2.62 22.32
N ASP A 38 10.51 2.82 23.62
CA ASP A 38 11.50 2.42 24.63
C ASP A 38 11.61 0.90 24.73
N LYS A 39 10.47 0.19 24.68
CA LYS A 39 10.46 -1.28 24.74
C LYS A 39 10.71 -1.95 23.40
N HIS A 40 10.12 -1.41 22.35
CA HIS A 40 10.07 -2.10 21.07
C HIS A 40 11.01 -1.48 20.04
N GLY A 41 11.62 -0.34 20.28
CA GLY A 41 12.48 0.34 19.30
C GLY A 41 11.71 0.98 18.14
N GLU A 42 12.45 1.72 17.30
CA GLU A 42 11.91 2.49 16.18
C GLU A 42 11.57 1.60 14.97
N GLY A 43 10.48 1.93 14.27
CA GLY A 43 10.10 1.29 13.02
C GLY A 43 8.93 0.33 13.11
N THR A 44 8.47 -0.15 11.96
CA THR A 44 7.24 -0.96 11.81
C THR A 44 7.47 -2.16 10.90
N PRO A 45 7.32 -3.41 11.40
CA PRO A 45 7.30 -4.61 10.56
C PRO A 45 5.88 -4.90 10.03
N TRP A 46 5.74 -5.82 9.06
CA TRP A 46 4.44 -6.44 8.79
C TRP A 46 4.26 -7.74 9.55
N GLN A 47 3.05 -7.93 10.01
CA GLN A 47 2.56 -9.15 10.64
C GLN A 47 1.46 -9.76 9.76
N LEU A 48 1.11 -11.01 10.03
CA LEU A 48 0.04 -11.75 9.38
C LEU A 48 -0.84 -12.42 10.42
N THR A 49 -2.15 -12.30 10.27
CA THR A 49 -3.13 -13.20 10.88
C THR A 49 -4.04 -13.77 9.79
N VAL A 50 -4.52 -15.00 9.97
CA VAL A 50 -5.33 -15.70 8.98
C VAL A 50 -6.73 -15.94 9.52
N THR A 51 -7.73 -15.86 8.64
CA THR A 51 -9.13 -16.16 8.97
C THR A 51 -9.85 -16.79 7.79
N LYS A 52 -10.88 -17.61 8.07
CA LYS A 52 -11.79 -18.20 7.07
C LYS A 52 -13.17 -17.56 7.07
N ASP A 53 -13.52 -16.87 8.16
CA ASP A 53 -14.87 -16.40 8.46
C ASP A 53 -14.92 -14.90 8.82
N LEU A 54 -13.77 -14.21 8.86
CA LEU A 54 -13.61 -12.81 9.30
C LEU A 54 -14.05 -12.56 10.75
N ILE A 55 -14.17 -13.62 11.57
CA ILE A 55 -14.58 -13.56 12.97
C ILE A 55 -13.55 -14.25 13.88
N SER A 56 -12.93 -15.32 13.39
CA SER A 56 -11.99 -16.16 14.09
C SER A 56 -10.63 -16.05 13.42
N PHE A 57 -9.61 -15.65 14.18
CA PHE A 57 -8.29 -15.29 13.67
C PHE A 57 -7.21 -16.18 14.30
N THR A 58 -6.18 -16.53 13.54
CA THR A 58 -5.00 -17.21 14.07
C THR A 58 -4.13 -16.26 14.89
N ASP A 59 -3.19 -16.82 15.65
CA ASP A 59 -2.09 -16.03 16.21
C ASP A 59 -1.31 -15.32 15.09
N GLU A 60 -0.78 -14.15 15.45
CA GLU A 60 0.03 -13.33 14.55
C GLU A 60 1.43 -13.90 14.35
N VAL A 61 1.93 -13.76 13.13
CA VAL A 61 3.32 -14.06 12.79
C VAL A 61 3.95 -12.88 12.06
N GLU A 62 5.20 -12.56 12.37
CA GLU A 62 5.94 -11.55 11.61
C GLU A 62 6.33 -12.12 10.25
N VAL A 63 6.04 -11.36 9.19
CA VAL A 63 6.31 -11.82 7.81
C VAL A 63 7.39 -11.00 7.10
N ILE A 64 7.61 -9.76 7.54
CA ILE A 64 8.70 -8.92 7.06
C ILE A 64 9.18 -8.06 8.21
N SER A 65 10.45 -8.25 8.60
CA SER A 65 11.07 -7.44 9.62
C SER A 65 11.38 -6.05 9.08
N ARG A 66 11.28 -5.04 9.94
CA ARG A 66 11.80 -3.70 9.66
C ARG A 66 13.33 -3.67 9.57
N GLY A 67 13.85 -2.71 8.82
CA GLY A 67 15.28 -2.43 8.71
C GLY A 67 15.85 -1.62 9.89
N THR A 68 17.14 -1.31 9.83
CA THR A 68 17.83 -0.42 10.76
C THR A 68 17.65 1.07 10.39
N LYS A 69 18.21 1.97 11.20
CA LYS A 69 18.17 3.43 10.94
C LYS A 69 18.90 3.84 9.67
N GLU A 70 19.78 2.99 9.17
CA GLU A 70 20.57 3.19 7.95
C GLU A 70 19.89 2.59 6.71
N GLU A 71 18.92 1.69 6.91
CA GLU A 71 18.20 1.00 5.84
C GLU A 71 16.93 1.74 5.41
N GLN A 72 16.57 1.63 4.13
CA GLN A 72 15.43 2.36 3.56
C GLN A 72 14.09 2.04 4.23
N ASP A 73 13.93 0.82 4.73
CA ASP A 73 12.69 0.28 5.28
C ASP A 73 12.73 0.08 6.80
N LEU A 74 13.33 1.03 7.52
CA LEU A 74 13.13 1.17 8.97
C LEU A 74 11.64 1.10 9.34
N TYR A 75 10.79 1.69 8.51
CA TYR A 75 9.36 1.47 8.54
C TYR A 75 8.96 0.74 7.25
N VAL A 76 8.47 -0.49 7.39
CA VAL A 76 7.86 -1.25 6.29
C VAL A 76 6.41 -0.79 6.18
N PHE A 77 6.18 0.23 5.37
CA PHE A 77 4.87 0.82 5.13
C PHE A 77 4.08 0.06 4.07
N THR A 78 2.83 0.48 3.90
CA THR A 78 1.76 -0.18 3.15
C THR A 78 2.16 -0.49 1.70
N GLY A 79 1.48 -1.47 1.15
CA GLY A 79 1.65 -1.98 -0.20
C GLY A 79 0.65 -3.10 -0.51
N CYS A 80 1.06 -4.10 -1.28
CA CYS A 80 0.18 -5.20 -1.71
C CYS A 80 0.86 -6.57 -1.68
N VAL A 81 0.03 -7.61 -1.68
CA VAL A 81 0.46 -9.01 -1.84
C VAL A 81 -0.15 -9.59 -3.11
N ASN A 82 0.66 -10.27 -3.92
CA ASN A 82 0.21 -11.01 -5.10
C ASN A 82 0.82 -12.41 -5.12
N LYS A 83 0.11 -13.39 -5.68
CA LYS A 83 0.65 -14.73 -5.97
C LYS A 83 0.79 -14.90 -7.48
N ILE A 84 2.01 -14.96 -7.96
CA ILE A 84 2.37 -14.97 -9.39
C ILE A 84 3.37 -16.11 -9.61
N ASP A 85 3.11 -16.96 -10.61
CA ASP A 85 3.94 -18.12 -10.95
C ASP A 85 4.28 -19.01 -9.72
N GLY A 86 3.29 -19.20 -8.84
CA GLY A 86 3.43 -20.02 -7.62
C GLY A 86 4.27 -19.39 -6.50
N LYS A 87 4.62 -18.10 -6.61
CA LYS A 87 5.38 -17.35 -5.63
C LYS A 87 4.58 -16.17 -5.12
N TYR A 88 4.70 -15.87 -3.83
CA TYR A 88 4.15 -14.66 -3.23
C TYR A 88 5.12 -13.51 -3.44
N HIS A 89 4.57 -12.37 -3.80
CA HIS A 89 5.26 -11.11 -4.00
C HIS A 89 4.62 -10.09 -3.06
N ILE A 90 5.44 -9.46 -2.21
CA ILE A 90 5.07 -8.26 -1.48
C ILE A 90 5.79 -7.10 -2.12
N PHE A 91 5.03 -6.15 -2.64
CA PHE A 91 5.54 -4.81 -2.91
C PHE A 91 5.10 -3.93 -1.76
N TYR A 92 6.03 -3.15 -1.22
CA TYR A 92 5.80 -2.35 -0.02
C TYR A 92 6.57 -1.04 -0.10
N THR A 93 6.24 -0.12 0.80
CA THR A 93 6.96 1.15 0.91
C THR A 93 8.05 1.03 1.97
N GLY A 94 9.30 1.17 1.58
CA GLY A 94 10.38 1.41 2.54
C GLY A 94 10.39 2.87 2.95
N HIS A 95 10.02 3.16 4.20
CA HIS A 95 10.06 4.50 4.76
C HIS A 95 11.17 4.66 5.81
N ASN A 96 11.96 5.72 5.69
CA ASN A 96 12.94 6.09 6.70
C ASN A 96 13.07 7.62 6.81
N PRO A 97 12.57 8.23 7.91
CA PRO A 97 12.61 9.68 8.10
C PRO A 97 14.03 10.23 8.33
N HIS A 98 14.99 9.39 8.75
CA HIS A 98 16.39 9.81 8.96
C HIS A 98 17.10 10.13 7.64
N LEU A 99 16.65 9.53 6.53
CA LEU A 99 17.21 9.76 5.19
C LEU A 99 16.92 11.17 4.66
N ARG A 100 15.80 11.79 5.08
CA ARG A 100 15.44 13.15 4.67
C ARG A 100 16.51 14.17 5.08
N ARG A 101 17.04 14.05 6.30
CA ARG A 101 18.11 14.93 6.80
C ARG A 101 19.42 14.77 6.02
N GLN A 102 19.59 13.66 5.31
CA GLN A 102 20.73 13.37 4.43
C GLN A 102 20.47 13.81 2.98
N GLY A 103 19.34 14.46 2.69
CA GLY A 103 18.94 14.83 1.33
C GLY A 103 18.53 13.64 0.44
N LYS A 104 18.20 12.49 1.04
CA LYS A 104 17.78 11.28 0.33
C LYS A 104 16.25 11.12 0.41
N PRO A 105 15.62 10.41 -0.56
CA PRO A 105 14.20 10.06 -0.47
C PRO A 105 13.88 9.33 0.83
N GLU A 106 12.81 9.76 1.50
CA GLU A 106 12.35 9.08 2.71
C GLU A 106 11.44 7.89 2.39
N GLN A 107 10.95 7.78 1.15
CA GLN A 107 10.09 6.71 0.67
C GLN A 107 10.67 6.10 -0.61
N ALA A 108 10.59 4.77 -0.70
CA ALA A 108 10.91 4.00 -1.90
C ALA A 108 9.96 2.81 -2.00
N VAL A 109 9.67 2.36 -3.22
CA VAL A 109 9.00 1.08 -3.41
C VAL A 109 10.05 -0.02 -3.34
N MET A 110 9.77 -1.05 -2.54
CA MET A 110 10.62 -2.20 -2.30
C MET A 110 9.84 -3.50 -2.54
N HIS A 111 10.56 -4.61 -2.69
CA HIS A 111 9.99 -5.89 -3.10
C HIS A 111 10.55 -7.02 -2.24
N ALA A 112 9.69 -7.94 -1.81
CA ALA A 112 10.06 -9.18 -1.14
C ALA A 112 9.28 -10.35 -1.73
N VAL A 113 9.87 -11.55 -1.68
CA VAL A 113 9.25 -12.76 -2.21
C VAL A 113 9.22 -13.89 -1.20
N SER A 114 8.21 -14.75 -1.30
CA SER A 114 8.04 -15.93 -0.47
C SER A 114 7.47 -17.11 -1.27
N LYS A 115 7.76 -18.34 -0.83
CA LYS A 115 7.13 -19.55 -1.37
C LYS A 115 5.87 -19.95 -0.60
N ASP A 116 5.75 -19.57 0.67
CA ASP A 116 4.68 -19.98 1.59
C ASP A 116 3.76 -18.82 1.99
N GLY A 117 4.13 -17.58 1.65
CA GLY A 117 3.38 -16.38 2.02
C GLY A 117 3.58 -15.97 3.49
N VAL A 118 4.58 -16.52 4.17
CA VAL A 118 4.93 -16.21 5.56
C VAL A 118 6.40 -15.81 5.67
N ASN A 119 7.31 -16.61 5.11
CA ASN A 119 8.75 -16.37 5.17
C ASN A 119 9.20 -15.59 3.93
N PHE A 120 9.27 -14.26 4.03
CA PHE A 120 9.68 -13.40 2.91
C PHE A 120 11.18 -13.09 2.91
N THR A 121 11.75 -13.06 1.70
CA THR A 121 13.10 -12.59 1.42
C THR A 121 13.02 -11.27 0.65
N LYS A 122 13.56 -10.19 1.21
CA LYS A 122 13.65 -8.88 0.56
C LYS A 122 14.57 -8.96 -0.67
N ILE A 123 14.28 -8.17 -1.70
CA ILE A 123 15.06 -8.02 -2.93
C ILE A 123 15.47 -6.54 -3.07
N PRO A 124 16.55 -6.09 -2.39
CA PRO A 124 16.98 -4.69 -2.43
C PRO A 124 17.31 -4.17 -3.84
N ALA A 125 17.67 -5.06 -4.77
CA ALA A 125 17.96 -4.70 -6.15
C ALA A 125 16.72 -4.23 -6.94
N ASP A 126 15.51 -4.56 -6.46
CA ASP A 126 14.24 -4.15 -7.09
C ASP A 126 13.71 -2.82 -6.51
N THR A 127 14.46 -2.17 -5.61
CA THR A 127 14.08 -0.87 -5.03
C THR A 127 14.10 0.23 -6.08
N PHE A 128 13.03 1.03 -6.14
CA PHE A 128 12.97 2.22 -7.00
C PHE A 128 12.27 3.40 -6.32
N PHE A 129 12.60 4.59 -6.81
CA PHE A 129 12.22 5.87 -6.22
C PHE A 129 11.33 6.67 -7.18
N ALA A 130 10.69 7.70 -6.63
CA ALA A 130 9.90 8.66 -7.41
C ALA A 130 10.75 9.30 -8.52
N PRO A 131 10.24 9.40 -9.77
CA PRO A 131 10.88 10.22 -10.80
C PRO A 131 10.90 11.69 -10.37
N GLY A 132 12.09 12.18 -10.02
CA GLY A 132 12.29 13.52 -9.46
C GLY A 132 12.03 14.67 -10.44
N ASP A 133 11.74 14.41 -11.71
CA ASP A 133 11.29 15.42 -12.67
C ASP A 133 9.78 15.73 -12.53
N LYS A 134 8.99 14.78 -12.00
CA LYS A 134 7.51 14.88 -11.98
C LYS A 134 6.89 14.82 -10.60
N TYR A 135 7.48 14.05 -9.70
CA TYR A 135 6.91 13.74 -8.39
C TYR A 135 7.77 14.27 -7.25
N GLU A 136 7.12 14.52 -6.12
CA GLU A 136 7.78 14.83 -4.85
C GLU A 136 8.59 13.62 -4.39
N MET A 137 9.87 13.83 -4.08
CA MET A 137 10.79 12.72 -3.75
C MET A 137 10.46 12.00 -2.44
N HIS A 138 9.65 12.62 -1.59
CA HIS A 138 9.25 12.10 -0.28
C HIS A 138 7.84 11.50 -0.28
N ASP A 139 7.11 11.57 -1.40
CA ASP A 139 5.72 11.10 -1.51
C ASP A 139 5.61 10.09 -2.66
N TRP A 140 5.92 8.82 -2.35
CA TRP A 140 5.97 7.72 -3.29
C TRP A 140 5.77 6.37 -2.59
N ARG A 141 4.51 6.02 -2.34
CA ARG A 141 4.15 4.93 -1.44
C ARG A 141 2.90 4.16 -1.87
N ASP A 142 2.60 3.14 -1.08
CA ASP A 142 1.43 2.27 -1.14
C ASP A 142 1.27 1.58 -2.50
N PRO A 143 2.27 0.80 -2.96
CA PRO A 143 2.17 0.07 -4.21
C PRO A 143 1.00 -0.91 -4.19
N PHE A 144 0.13 -0.80 -5.19
CA PHE A 144 -0.88 -1.81 -5.48
C PHE A 144 -0.73 -2.33 -6.90
N ILE A 145 -0.63 -3.65 -7.07
CA ILE A 145 -0.36 -4.28 -8.36
C ILE A 145 -1.52 -5.14 -8.81
N PHE A 146 -1.86 -4.99 -10.10
CA PHE A 146 -2.74 -5.89 -10.83
C PHE A 146 -2.18 -6.18 -12.23
N PHE A 147 -2.70 -7.21 -12.89
CA PHE A 147 -2.30 -7.57 -14.26
C PHE A 147 -3.35 -7.06 -15.26
N ASP A 148 -2.93 -6.18 -16.17
CA ASP A 148 -3.74 -5.74 -17.31
C ASP A 148 -3.65 -6.82 -18.40
N LYS A 149 -4.70 -7.64 -18.49
CA LYS A 149 -4.78 -8.76 -19.44
C LYS A 149 -4.79 -8.29 -20.90
N ASP A 150 -5.41 -7.15 -21.19
CA ASP A 150 -5.56 -6.62 -22.54
C ASP A 150 -4.21 -6.14 -23.09
N LYS A 151 -3.38 -5.54 -22.23
CA LYS A 151 -2.05 -5.04 -22.59
C LYS A 151 -0.91 -6.01 -22.31
N GLY A 152 -1.17 -7.09 -21.57
CA GLY A 152 -0.18 -8.12 -21.23
C GLY A 152 0.96 -7.59 -20.35
N HIS A 153 0.65 -6.75 -19.36
CA HIS A 153 1.64 -6.24 -18.41
C HIS A 153 1.06 -6.06 -17.00
N TYR A 154 1.94 -5.97 -16.01
CA TYR A 154 1.58 -5.55 -14.66
C TYR A 154 1.44 -4.03 -14.61
N VAL A 155 0.45 -3.58 -13.87
CA VAL A 155 0.19 -2.18 -13.55
C VAL A 155 0.35 -2.02 -12.05
N MET A 156 1.12 -1.02 -11.62
CA MET A 156 1.25 -0.61 -10.23
C MET A 156 0.63 0.78 -10.07
N LEU A 157 -0.27 0.90 -9.09
CA LEU A 157 -0.78 2.18 -8.59
C LEU A 157 0.04 2.59 -7.37
N LEU A 158 0.30 3.89 -7.23
CA LEU A 158 1.04 4.47 -6.11
C LEU A 158 0.36 5.74 -5.62
N ALA A 159 0.30 5.90 -4.30
CA ALA A 159 0.04 7.18 -3.67
C ALA A 159 1.27 8.08 -3.89
N ALA A 160 1.06 9.19 -4.61
CA ALA A 160 2.14 10.10 -4.95
C ALA A 160 1.67 11.55 -4.90
N ARG A 161 2.63 12.48 -4.92
CA ARG A 161 2.36 13.90 -5.10
C ARG A 161 3.13 14.45 -6.28
N THR A 162 2.44 15.23 -7.11
CA THR A 162 3.07 15.96 -8.21
C THR A 162 3.90 17.13 -7.68
N LYS A 163 4.96 17.52 -8.40
CA LYS A 163 5.76 18.70 -8.05
C LYS A 163 4.98 20.01 -8.22
N GLU A 164 4.25 20.11 -9.31
CA GLU A 164 3.54 21.32 -9.71
C GLU A 164 2.16 21.46 -9.05
N GLY A 165 1.67 22.69 -8.95
CA GLY A 165 0.32 23.03 -8.48
C GLY A 165 0.20 23.38 -6.99
N PRO A 166 -1.02 23.60 -6.47
CA PRO A 166 -1.22 24.11 -5.11
C PRO A 166 -0.79 23.09 -4.05
N ALA A 167 0.02 23.50 -3.08
CA ALA A 167 0.72 22.61 -2.15
C ALA A 167 -0.15 21.52 -1.49
N ILE A 168 -1.37 21.86 -1.07
CA ILE A 168 -2.31 20.95 -0.40
C ILE A 168 -3.22 20.16 -1.35
N ARG A 169 -3.01 20.26 -2.67
CA ARG A 169 -3.86 19.69 -3.73
C ARG A 169 -3.02 19.00 -4.82
N LYS A 170 -1.87 18.44 -4.44
CA LYS A 170 -0.93 17.78 -5.36
C LYS A 170 -1.05 16.26 -5.38
N GLY A 171 -1.93 15.71 -4.54
CA GLY A 171 -2.19 14.27 -4.45
C GLY A 171 -2.64 13.69 -5.78
N CYS A 172 -2.04 12.57 -6.15
CA CYS A 172 -2.36 11.82 -7.34
C CYS A 172 -2.16 10.31 -7.10
N THR A 173 -2.78 9.51 -7.94
CA THR A 173 -2.48 8.08 -8.06
C THR A 173 -1.62 7.89 -9.30
N ALA A 174 -0.32 7.69 -9.09
CA ALA A 174 0.64 7.45 -10.17
C ALA A 174 0.50 6.02 -10.70
N VAL A 175 0.88 5.84 -11.97
CA VAL A 175 0.84 4.55 -12.66
C VAL A 175 2.23 4.17 -13.13
N CYS A 176 2.65 2.97 -12.74
CA CYS A 176 3.82 2.32 -13.30
C CYS A 176 3.41 1.04 -14.02
N VAL A 177 4.14 0.65 -15.07
CA VAL A 177 3.94 -0.61 -15.76
C VAL A 177 5.22 -1.45 -15.80
N SER A 178 5.08 -2.76 -15.73
CA SER A 178 6.19 -3.70 -15.80
C SER A 178 5.79 -4.99 -16.53
N LYS A 179 6.74 -5.63 -17.21
CA LYS A 179 6.56 -6.98 -17.78
C LYS A 179 7.14 -8.09 -16.89
N ASP A 180 7.99 -7.73 -15.94
CA ASP A 180 8.84 -8.66 -15.19
C ASP A 180 8.80 -8.47 -13.67
N LEU A 181 7.97 -7.54 -13.17
CA LEU A 181 7.84 -7.11 -11.77
C LEU A 181 9.08 -6.42 -11.20
N LYS A 182 10.14 -6.24 -12.00
CA LYS A 182 11.42 -5.67 -11.54
C LYS A 182 11.64 -4.28 -12.11
N LYS A 183 11.46 -4.14 -13.43
CA LYS A 183 11.64 -2.88 -14.13
C LYS A 183 10.30 -2.20 -14.29
N TRP A 184 10.11 -1.10 -13.57
CA TRP A 184 8.90 -0.30 -13.59
C TRP A 184 9.11 0.96 -14.42
N LYS A 185 8.21 1.21 -15.37
CA LYS A 185 8.15 2.44 -16.15
C LYS A 185 6.96 3.27 -15.70
N VAL A 186 7.21 4.50 -15.25
CA VAL A 186 6.14 5.45 -14.91
C VAL A 186 5.47 5.95 -16.19
N THR A 187 4.15 5.82 -16.28
CA THR A 187 3.37 6.15 -17.50
C THR A 187 2.48 7.38 -17.33
N GLY A 188 2.24 7.84 -16.11
CA GLY A 188 1.45 9.03 -15.81
C GLY A 188 0.65 8.85 -14.52
N ASN A 189 -0.47 9.56 -14.42
CA ASN A 189 -1.39 9.49 -13.29
C ASN A 189 -2.75 8.99 -13.78
N ILE A 190 -3.35 8.05 -13.06
CA ILE A 190 -4.71 7.59 -13.34
C ILE A 190 -5.75 8.50 -12.68
N LEU A 191 -5.39 9.09 -11.53
CA LEU A 191 -6.19 10.08 -10.82
C LEU A 191 -5.32 11.27 -10.42
N GLU A 192 -5.71 12.48 -10.83
CA GLU A 192 -5.07 13.74 -10.43
C GLU A 192 -6.14 14.85 -10.33
N PRO A 193 -7.07 14.77 -9.37
CA PRO A 193 -8.23 15.66 -9.30
C PRO A 193 -7.86 17.09 -8.85
N ARG A 194 -6.62 17.34 -8.44
CA ARG A 194 -6.17 18.61 -7.85
C ARG A 194 -7.03 19.03 -6.64
N ALA A 195 -7.40 18.05 -5.81
CA ALA A 195 -8.35 18.24 -4.72
C ALA A 195 -7.81 17.84 -3.33
N PHE A 196 -6.88 16.89 -3.27
CA PHE A 196 -6.44 16.26 -2.02
C PHE A 196 -4.93 16.37 -1.82
N PHE A 197 -4.48 16.24 -0.59
CA PHE A 197 -3.06 16.23 -0.29
C PHE A 197 -2.38 14.98 -0.85
N THR A 198 -2.99 13.81 -0.66
CA THR A 198 -2.54 12.50 -1.18
C THR A 198 -3.73 11.55 -1.34
N HIS A 199 -3.51 10.43 -2.04
CA HIS A 199 -4.43 9.31 -2.22
C HIS A 199 -3.79 8.04 -1.61
N GLU A 200 -3.79 7.93 -0.29
CA GLU A 200 -3.22 6.77 0.44
C GLU A 200 -3.90 5.46 0.02
N CYS A 201 -3.17 4.37 0.08
CA CYS A 201 -3.67 3.00 -0.10
C CYS A 201 -4.58 2.87 -1.35
N PRO A 202 -4.09 3.23 -2.55
CA PRO A 202 -4.86 3.00 -3.76
C PRO A 202 -5.06 1.49 -3.95
N ASP A 203 -6.27 1.08 -4.29
CA ASP A 203 -6.62 -0.32 -4.58
C ASP A 203 -7.56 -0.36 -5.79
N TYR A 204 -7.44 -1.40 -6.60
CA TYR A 204 -8.17 -1.60 -7.84
C TYR A 204 -8.84 -2.97 -7.87
N PHE A 205 -10.13 -2.97 -8.23
CA PHE A 205 -10.89 -4.20 -8.44
C PHE A 205 -11.99 -4.01 -9.49
N GLU A 206 -12.51 -5.13 -9.98
CA GLU A 206 -13.56 -5.15 -11.00
C GLU A 206 -14.80 -5.87 -10.46
N ILE A 207 -15.98 -5.31 -10.73
CA ILE A 207 -17.27 -5.94 -10.43
C ILE A 207 -18.16 -5.81 -11.67
N GLY A 208 -18.40 -6.94 -12.34
CA GLY A 208 -19.13 -6.97 -13.61
C GLY A 208 -18.40 -6.17 -14.70
N GLU A 209 -19.09 -5.22 -15.33
CA GLU A 209 -18.54 -4.34 -16.36
C GLU A 209 -17.79 -3.11 -15.80
N TRP A 210 -17.75 -2.95 -14.47
CA TRP A 210 -17.18 -1.77 -13.82
C TRP A 210 -15.83 -2.08 -13.20
N LYS A 211 -14.91 -1.14 -13.43
CA LYS A 211 -13.59 -1.05 -12.80
C LYS A 211 -13.66 0.01 -11.71
N TYR A 212 -13.06 -0.27 -10.56
CA TYR A 212 -13.07 0.61 -9.40
C TYR A 212 -11.64 0.92 -8.97
N ILE A 213 -11.42 2.16 -8.56
CA ILE A 213 -10.24 2.55 -7.78
C ILE A 213 -10.75 3.12 -6.47
N ILE A 214 -10.31 2.55 -5.36
CA ILE A 214 -10.51 3.12 -4.03
C ILE A 214 -9.20 3.75 -3.55
N TYR A 215 -9.30 4.76 -2.69
CA TYR A 215 -8.15 5.39 -2.04
C TYR A 215 -8.63 6.14 -0.79
N SER A 216 -7.76 6.28 0.19
CA SER A 216 -8.00 7.14 1.35
C SER A 216 -7.46 8.54 1.08
N GLU A 217 -8.35 9.52 1.06
CA GLU A 217 -7.97 10.91 0.81
C GLU A 217 -7.44 11.56 2.08
N PHE A 218 -6.42 12.40 1.94
CA PHE A 218 -5.90 13.19 3.06
C PHE A 218 -6.28 14.66 2.87
N SER A 219 -7.25 15.11 3.65
CA SER A 219 -7.71 16.49 3.76
C SER A 219 -8.26 16.73 5.18
N ASP A 220 -9.25 17.59 5.35
CA ASP A 220 -9.96 17.77 6.62
C ASP A 220 -10.85 16.58 7.00
N ARG A 221 -11.22 15.71 6.05
CA ARG A 221 -12.17 14.61 6.30
C ARG A 221 -11.51 13.26 6.55
N CYS A 222 -10.40 12.97 5.90
CA CYS A 222 -9.67 11.71 6.05
C CYS A 222 -10.56 10.47 5.84
N ILE A 223 -11.20 10.36 4.67
CA ILE A 223 -12.16 9.28 4.35
C ILE A 223 -11.73 8.42 3.16
N THR A 224 -12.20 7.18 3.10
CA THR A 224 -12.04 6.36 1.89
C THR A 224 -13.02 6.81 0.81
N ARG A 225 -12.50 7.03 -0.40
CA ARG A 225 -13.24 7.39 -1.59
C ARG A 225 -13.09 6.35 -2.68
N TYR A 226 -13.96 6.40 -3.69
CA TYR A 226 -13.81 5.59 -4.89
C TYR A 226 -14.14 6.32 -6.20
N LYS A 227 -13.60 5.81 -7.30
CA LYS A 227 -13.90 6.19 -8.69
C LYS A 227 -14.30 4.94 -9.45
N MET A 228 -15.12 5.10 -10.47
CA MET A 228 -15.62 3.99 -11.29
C MET A 228 -15.43 4.26 -12.78
N SER A 229 -15.13 3.23 -13.57
CA SER A 229 -14.90 3.34 -15.01
C SER A 229 -15.38 2.09 -15.72
N LYS A 230 -15.86 2.22 -16.96
CA LYS A 230 -16.15 1.08 -17.84
C LYS A 230 -14.97 0.75 -18.77
N ASP A 231 -14.22 1.78 -19.19
CA ASP A 231 -13.13 1.66 -20.17
C ASP A 231 -11.75 1.59 -19.49
N GLY A 232 -11.63 1.96 -18.21
CA GLY A 232 -10.37 2.08 -17.48
C GLY A 232 -9.58 3.35 -17.84
N VAL A 233 -10.18 4.26 -18.61
CA VAL A 233 -9.56 5.51 -19.09
C VAL A 233 -10.32 6.71 -18.52
N THR A 234 -11.65 6.68 -18.63
CA THR A 234 -12.55 7.72 -18.12
C THR A 234 -13.05 7.33 -16.74
N TRP A 235 -12.58 8.03 -15.72
CA TRP A 235 -12.92 7.75 -14.31
C TRP A 235 -13.99 8.71 -13.80
N LEU A 236 -15.15 8.15 -13.47
CA LEU A 236 -16.31 8.89 -12.98
C LEU A 236 -16.27 8.99 -11.46
N THR A 237 -16.80 10.10 -10.94
CA THR A 237 -17.10 10.29 -9.52
C THR A 237 -18.58 10.03 -9.30
N PRO A 238 -18.96 8.97 -8.58
CA PRO A 238 -20.36 8.76 -8.22
C PRO A 238 -20.89 9.89 -7.33
N LYS A 239 -22.22 10.04 -7.26
CA LYS A 239 -22.88 11.06 -6.43
C LYS A 239 -22.53 10.93 -4.94
N VAL A 240 -22.35 9.71 -4.48
CA VAL A 240 -21.83 9.37 -3.15
C VAL A 240 -20.59 8.51 -3.39
N ASP A 241 -19.43 9.14 -3.25
CA ASP A 241 -18.13 8.55 -3.53
C ASP A 241 -17.36 8.20 -2.26
N ASN A 242 -17.91 8.45 -1.08
CA ASN A 242 -17.29 8.19 0.21
C ASN A 242 -17.87 6.94 0.87
N HIS A 243 -16.98 6.13 1.44
CA HIS A 243 -17.35 5.12 2.42
C HIS A 243 -17.12 5.69 3.82
N VAL A 244 -18.18 5.73 4.64
CA VAL A 244 -18.06 5.98 6.08
C VAL A 244 -17.82 4.62 6.74
N THR A 245 -16.62 4.08 6.55
CA THR A 245 -16.06 3.14 7.54
C THR A 245 -15.26 3.99 8.53
N PRO A 246 -15.24 3.65 9.83
CA PRO A 246 -14.20 4.16 10.71
C PRO A 246 -12.88 3.62 10.19
N SER A 247 -12.24 4.36 9.28
CA SER A 247 -10.88 4.11 8.86
C SER A 247 -10.01 4.19 10.11
N LEU A 248 -9.39 3.06 10.47
CA LEU A 248 -8.20 3.04 11.32
C LEU A 248 -7.05 3.69 10.53
N LEU A 249 -7.14 5.00 10.35
CA LEU A 249 -6.01 5.82 9.96
C LEU A 249 -5.19 6.03 11.23
N ILE A 250 -4.06 5.35 11.31
CA ILE A 250 -3.01 5.66 12.27
C ILE A 250 -1.78 5.98 11.43
N LEU A 251 -1.58 7.29 11.21
CA LEU A 251 -0.27 7.87 10.96
C LEU A 251 0.33 8.28 12.31
#